data_AF-A0A6I0J7R0-F1
#
_entry.id   AF-A0A6I0J7R0-F1
#
_cell.length_a   1.000
_cell.length_b   1.000
_cell.length_c   1.000
_cell.angle_alpha   90.00
_cell.angle_beta   90.00
_cell.angle_gamma   90.00
#
_symmetry.space_group_name_H-M   'P 1'
#
loop_
_entity.id
_entity.type
_entity.pdbx_description
1 polymer ?
#
loop_
_entity_poly.entity_id
_entity_poly.type
_entity_poly.pdbx_seq_one_letter_code
_entity_poly.pdbx_strand_id
1 'polypeptide(L)' 'IIVILFFIAFLNITYTARHTWATLAFHAGMSIGIISKALGHFSIKVTETYLKPFENEKVDAANEELIISVAGYNEKKVA' A
#
# COMPACT_ATOMS: atom_id res chain seq x y z
N ILE A 1 -7.27 -2.38 -30.95
CA ILE A 1 -7.69 -1.10 -30.30
C ILE A 1 -8.29 -1.36 -28.91
N ILE A 2 -9.39 -2.12 -28.78
CA ILE A 2 -10.03 -2.41 -27.47
C ILE A 2 -9.06 -3.06 -26.47
N VAL A 3 -8.27 -4.05 -26.91
CA VAL A 3 -7.28 -4.73 -26.07
C VAL A 3 -6.20 -3.78 -25.54
N ILE A 4 -5.73 -2.85 -26.37
CA ILE A 4 -4.72 -1.86 -25.99
C ILE A 4 -5.28 -0.89 -24.94
N LEU A 5 -6.52 -0.42 -25.14
CA LEU A 5 -7.20 0.45 -24.17
C LEU A 5 -7.44 -0.26 -22.83
N PHE A 6 -7.78 -1.55 -22.85
CA PHE A 6 -7.95 -2.36 -21.64
C PHE A 6 -6.65 -2.44 -20.83
N PHE A 7 -5.52 -2.74 -21.47
CA PHE A 7 -4.22 -2.81 -20.79
C PHE A 7 -3.76 -1.46 -20.24
N ILE A 8 -3.99 -0.37 -20.99
CA ILE A 8 -3.66 0.99 -20.52
C ILE A 8 -4.51 1.36 -19.31
N ALA A 9 -5.82 1.10 -19.36
CA ALA A 9 -6.72 1.38 -18.24
C ALA A 9 -6.33 0.57 -16.99
N PHE A 10 -6.07 -0.73 -17.15
CA PHE A 10 -5.62 -1.60 -16.07
C PHE A 10 -4.30 -1.12 -15.44
N LEU A 11 -3.32 -0.77 -16.28
CA LEU A 11 -2.04 -0.24 -15.81
C LEU A 11 -2.20 1.09 -15.06
N ASN A 12 -3.06 1.99 -15.55
CA ASN A 12 -3.25 3.30 -14.94
C ASN A 12 -3.97 3.22 -13.59
N ILE A 13 -4.99 2.37 -13.48
CA ILE A 13 -5.73 2.13 -12.24
C ILE A 13 -4.80 1.53 -11.18
N THR A 14 -4.03 0.49 -11.53
CA THR A 14 -3.13 -0.18 -10.59
C THR A 14 -1.96 0.69 -10.16
N TYR A 15 -1.40 1.48 -11.08
CA TYR A 15 -0.34 2.45 -10.78
C TYR A 15 -0.85 3.53 -9.83
N THR A 16 -1.98 4.15 -10.16
CA THR A 16 -2.56 5.23 -9.35
C THR A 16 -2.92 4.73 -7.96
N ALA A 17 -3.62 3.59 -7.84
CA ALA A 17 -3.99 3.02 -6.53
C ALA A 17 -2.77 2.73 -5.64
N ARG A 18 -1.71 2.17 -6.21
CA ARG A 18 -0.44 1.89 -5.51
C ARG A 18 0.22 3.17 -5.00
N HIS A 19 0.29 4.20 -5.85
CA HIS A 19 0.86 5.49 -5.48
C HIS A 19 0.01 6.21 -4.44
N THR A 20 -1.31 6.19 -4.57
CA THR A 20 -2.24 6.75 -3.58
C THR A 20 -2.08 6.08 -2.22
N TRP A 21 -2.01 4.74 -2.16
CA TRP A 21 -1.78 4.01 -0.91
C TRP A 21 -0.46 4.43 -0.24
N ALA A 22 0.63 4.49 -1.01
CA ALA A 22 1.95 4.87 -0.49
C ALA A 22 1.96 6.29 0.09
N THR A 23 1.33 7.24 -0.61
CA THR A 23 1.20 8.62 -0.15
C THR A 23 0.35 8.70 1.12
N LEU A 24 -0.79 8.01 1.17
CA LEU A 24 -1.64 7.99 2.36
C LEU A 24 -0.95 7.34 3.56
N ALA A 25 -0.24 6.23 3.36
CA ALA A 25 0.53 5.55 4.40
C ALA A 25 1.63 6.48 4.97
N PHE A 26 2.30 7.24 4.10
CA PHE A 26 3.28 8.23 4.53
C PHE A 26 2.65 9.34 5.37
N HIS A 27 1.49 9.88 4.94
CA HIS A 27 0.77 10.91 5.70
C HIS A 27 0.17 10.38 7.01
N ALA A 28 -0.13 9.08 7.11
CA ALA A 28 -0.56 8.42 8.33
C ALA A 28 0.61 8.18 9.32
N GLY A 29 1.85 8.53 8.96
CA GLY A 29 3.02 8.36 9.83
C GLY A 29 3.66 6.97 9.78
N MET A 30 3.30 6.15 8.80
CA MET A 30 3.86 4.81 8.64
C MET A 30 5.33 4.88 8.22
N SER A 31 6.16 4.00 8.79
CA SER A 31 7.57 3.95 8.44
C SER A 31 7.79 3.58 6.97
N ILE A 32 8.74 4.26 6.31
CA ILE A 32 9.09 4.02 4.90
C ILE A 32 9.48 2.54 4.66
N GLY A 33 10.03 1.86 5.67
CA GLY A 33 10.34 0.43 5.59
C GLY A 33 9.10 -0.45 5.37
N ILE A 34 8.00 -0.18 6.07
CA ILE A 34 6.72 -0.92 5.91
C ILE A 34 6.10 -0.58 4.55
N ILE A 35 6.14 0.69 4.15
CA ILE A 35 5.64 1.14 2.83
C ILE A 35 6.42 0.45 1.69
N SER A 36 7.75 0.42 1.77
CA SER A 36 8.61 -0.23 0.76
C SER A 36 8.36 -1.74 0.69
N LYS A 37 8.20 -2.40 1.84
CA LYS A 37 7.85 -3.82 1.97
C LYS A 37 6.49 -4.13 1.34
N ALA A 38 5.46 -3.35 1.68
CA ALA A 38 4.10 -3.51 1.16
C ALA A 38 4.01 -3.26 -0.35
N LEU A 39 4.80 -2.32 -0.87
CA LEU A 39 4.94 -2.06 -2.31
C LEU A 39 5.79 -3.12 -3.03
N GLY A 40 6.43 -4.04 -2.31
CA GLY A 40 7.26 -5.09 -2.88
C GLY A 40 8.59 -4.60 -3.48
N HIS A 41 8.99 -3.35 -3.19
CA HIS A 41 10.26 -2.80 -3.65
C HIS A 41 11.32 -2.92 -2.54
N PHE A 42 12.41 -3.60 -2.92
CA PHE A 42 13.76 -3.57 -2.35
C PHE A 42 14.18 -4.69 -1.37
N SER A 43 15.01 -5.59 -1.93
CA SER A 43 16.31 -6.04 -1.39
C SER A 43 16.42 -6.60 0.04
N ILE A 44 15.34 -6.99 0.72
CA ILE A 44 15.45 -7.66 2.03
C ILE A 44 15.92 -9.14 1.89
N LYS A 45 15.99 -9.66 0.65
CA LYS A 45 16.32 -11.07 0.34
C LYS A 45 17.70 -11.54 0.84
N VAL A 46 18.63 -10.65 1.21
CA VAL A 46 19.96 -11.05 1.75
C VAL A 46 19.99 -11.06 3.29
N THR A 47 18.98 -10.51 3.97
CA THR A 47 18.94 -10.46 5.45
C THR A 47 17.68 -11.12 6.05
N GLU A 48 16.70 -11.48 5.22
CA GLU A 48 15.47 -12.17 5.64
C GLU A 48 15.69 -13.61 6.14
N THR A 49 16.77 -14.28 5.69
CA THR A 49 17.13 -15.62 6.21
C THR A 49 17.54 -15.57 7.69
N TYR A 50 17.89 -14.40 8.23
CA TYR A 50 18.31 -14.23 9.63
C TYR A 50 17.20 -13.73 10.57
N LEU A 51 16.12 -13.14 10.05
CA LEU A 51 15.09 -12.47 10.84
C LEU A 51 13.70 -12.90 10.36
N LYS A 52 13.32 -14.14 10.73
CA LYS A 52 12.02 -14.61 11.25
C LYS A 52 10.70 -14.01 10.66
N PRO A 53 9.57 -14.76 10.59
CA PRO A 53 8.32 -14.40 9.87
C PRO A 53 7.50 -13.17 10.36
N PHE A 54 8.11 -12.22 11.05
CA PHE A 54 7.48 -11.14 11.83
C PHE A 54 7.02 -9.91 11.05
N GLU A 55 7.05 -9.93 9.71
CA GLU A 55 6.88 -8.69 8.93
C GLU A 55 5.52 -8.55 8.24
N ASN A 56 4.81 -9.65 7.96
CA ASN A 56 3.50 -9.56 7.29
C ASN A 56 2.42 -8.98 8.22
N GLU A 57 2.40 -9.35 9.51
CA GLU A 57 1.45 -8.81 10.49
C GLU A 57 1.53 -7.28 10.60
N LYS A 58 2.73 -6.69 10.43
CA LYS A 58 2.92 -5.23 10.46
C LYS A 58 2.36 -4.55 9.22
N VAL A 59 2.46 -5.20 8.06
CA VAL A 59 1.85 -4.70 6.82
C VAL A 59 0.33 -4.81 6.89
N ASP A 60 -0.19 -5.88 7.49
CA ASP A 60 -1.63 -6.08 7.67
C ASP A 60 -2.24 -5.05 8.62
N ALA A 61 -1.61 -4.79 9.77
CA ALA A 61 -2.04 -3.74 10.70
C ALA A 61 -2.00 -2.35 10.07
N ALA A 62 -0.95 -2.06 9.29
CA ALA A 62 -0.82 -0.84 8.51
C ALA A 62 -1.95 -0.64 7.50
N ASN A 63 -2.38 -1.72 6.84
CA ASN A 63 -3.51 -1.68 5.90
C ASN A 63 -4.83 -1.43 6.63
N GLU A 64 -5.06 -2.10 7.77
CA GLU A 64 -6.27 -1.94 8.57
C GLU A 64 -6.41 -0.49 9.09
N GLU A 65 -5.33 0.09 9.62
CA GLU A 65 -5.29 1.48 10.08
C GLU A 65 -5.67 2.47 8.95
N LEU A 66 -5.12 2.25 7.76
CA LEU A 66 -5.36 3.11 6.61
C LEU A 66 -6.82 2.99 6.11
N ILE A 67 -7.38 1.77 6.09
CA ILE A 67 -8.79 1.53 5.75
C ILE A 67 -9.71 2.25 6.74
N ILE A 68 -9.44 2.13 8.05
CA ILE A 68 -10.23 2.79 9.10
C ILE A 68 -10.15 4.32 8.96
N SER A 69 -8.95 4.86 8.71
CA SER A 69 -8.73 6.30 8.51
C SER A 69 -9.53 6.84 7.32
N VAL A 70 -9.50 6.14 6.18
CA VAL A 70 -10.24 6.55 4.97
C VAL A 70 -11.75 6.38 5.12
N ALA A 71 -12.20 5.26 5.71
CA ALA A 71 -13.62 5.01 5.95
C ALA A 71 -14.21 6.04 6.93
N GLY A 72 -13.53 6.30 8.05
CA GLY A 72 -13.95 7.29 9.03
C GLY A 72 -13.89 8.74 8.51
N TYR A 73 -12.97 9.06 7.60
CA TYR A 73 -12.95 10.36 6.91
C TYR A 73 -14.17 10.53 5.99
N ASN A 74 -14.56 9.48 5.25
CA ASN A 74 -15.74 9.53 4.39
C ASN A 74 -17.04 9.71 5.18
N GLU A 75 -17.19 9.05 6.34
CA GLU A 75 -18.37 9.24 7.20
C GLU A 75 -18.47 10.68 7.74
N LYS A 76 -17.36 11.29 8.16
CA LYS A 76 -17.33 12.69 8.62
C LYS A 76 -17.58 13.72 7.53
N LYS A 77 -17.41 13.36 6.26
CA LYS A 77 -17.63 14.24 5.11
C LYS A 77 -19.07 14.18 4.58
N VAL A 78 -19.80 13.11 4.91
CA VAL A 78 -21.18 12.87 4.49
C VAL A 78 -22.19 13.34 5.56
N ALA A 79 -21.77 13.44 6.83
CA ALA A 79 -22.51 14.10 7.91
C ALA A 79 -22.39 15.63 7.87
#